data_AF-E0IET0-F1
#
_entry.id   AF-E0IET0-F1
#
_cell.length_a   1.000
_cell.length_b   1.000
_cell.length_c   1.000
_cell.angle_alpha   90.00
_cell.angle_beta   90.00
_cell.angle_gamma   90.00
#
_symmetry.space_group_name_H-M   'P 1'
#
loop_
_entity.id
_entity.type
_entity.pdbx_description
1 polymer ?
#
loop_
_entity_poly.entity_id
_entity_poly.type
_entity_poly.pdbx_seq_one_letter_code
_entity_poly.pdbx_strand_id
1 'polypeptide(L)'
;MKNDDRELVKKLMRQSISKAEFNGLFSENIEENPKYIIQLLEEAYENREADDVDYALFVGFTFDVFTEDVVAVLCKLIESSWHYQHENIAMILQRLKSPESIPYLYRTALMKFNYLDFDESYALAVKCIWALGDINTIESREKLQLLAQSENDVIRSNATKQLTR
;
A
#
# COMPACT_ATOMS: atom_id res chain seq x y z
N MET A 1 -2.54 15.18 -8.71
CA MET A 1 -3.33 14.82 -9.92
C MET A 1 -4.20 15.99 -10.41
N LYS A 2 -4.37 16.17 -11.72
CA LYS A 2 -5.26 17.21 -12.29
C LYS A 2 -6.74 16.82 -12.19
N ASN A 3 -7.66 17.80 -12.21
CA ASN A 3 -9.10 17.53 -12.15
C ASN A 3 -9.61 16.65 -13.30
N ASP A 4 -9.12 16.88 -14.52
CA ASP A 4 -9.52 16.08 -15.68
C ASP A 4 -9.08 14.62 -15.54
N ASP A 5 -7.85 14.40 -15.04
CA ASP A 5 -7.32 13.06 -14.73
C ASP A 5 -8.16 12.35 -13.66
N ARG A 6 -8.55 13.06 -12.59
CA ARG A 6 -9.44 12.50 -11.55
C ARG A 6 -10.78 12.02 -12.13
N GLU A 7 -11.38 12.80 -13.04
CA GLU A 7 -12.62 12.40 -13.71
C GLU A 7 -12.42 11.20 -14.65
N LEU A 8 -11.27 11.09 -15.31
CA LEU A 8 -10.92 9.91 -16.10
C LEU A 8 -10.78 8.66 -15.21
N VAL A 9 -10.13 8.76 -14.06
CA VAL A 9 -10.02 7.63 -13.11
C VAL A 9 -11.42 7.20 -12.64
N LYS A 10 -12.29 8.14 -12.27
CA LYS A 10 -13.69 7.83 -11.89
C LYS A 10 -14.46 7.14 -13.01
N LYS A 11 -14.28 7.56 -14.27
CA LYS A 11 -14.89 6.88 -15.43
C LYS A 11 -14.35 5.47 -15.60
N LEU A 12 -13.05 5.26 -15.42
CA LEU A 12 -12.43 3.93 -15.48
C LEU A 12 -12.94 3.01 -14.35
N MET A 13 -13.04 3.51 -13.11
CA MET A 13 -13.61 2.78 -11.97
C MET A 13 -15.06 2.33 -12.22
N ARG A 14 -15.86 3.20 -12.85
CA ARG A 14 -17.25 2.90 -13.24
C ARG A 14 -17.36 2.07 -14.52
N GLN A 15 -16.23 1.66 -15.11
CA GLN A 15 -16.17 0.92 -16.38
C GLN A 15 -16.87 1.64 -17.53
N SER A 16 -16.92 2.98 -17.46
CA SER A 16 -17.53 3.84 -18.49
C SER A 16 -16.57 4.16 -19.64
N ILE A 17 -15.28 3.87 -19.47
CA ILE A 17 -14.25 3.91 -20.50
C ILE A 17 -13.36 2.66 -20.35
N SER A 18 -12.80 2.19 -21.45
CA SER A 18 -11.84 1.09 -21.47
C SER A 18 -10.44 1.54 -21.04
N LYS A 19 -9.54 0.59 -20.74
CA LYS A 19 -8.13 0.88 -20.44
C LYS A 19 -7.42 1.59 -21.60
N ALA A 20 -7.72 1.18 -22.84
CA ALA A 20 -7.14 1.79 -24.03
C ALA A 20 -7.61 3.24 -24.21
N GLU A 21 -8.91 3.51 -24.01
CA GLU A 21 -9.43 4.88 -24.03
C GLU A 21 -8.86 5.72 -22.89
N PHE A 22 -8.70 5.13 -21.69
CA PHE A 22 -8.05 5.81 -20.57
C PHE A 22 -6.62 6.23 -20.92
N ASN A 23 -5.78 5.31 -21.41
CA ASN A 23 -4.40 5.62 -21.80
C ASN A 23 -4.29 6.68 -22.90
N GLY A 24 -5.26 6.76 -23.81
CA GLY A 24 -5.30 7.77 -24.85
C GLY A 24 -5.73 9.17 -24.37
N LEU A 25 -6.35 9.27 -23.18
CA LEU A 25 -6.92 10.51 -22.64
C LEU A 25 -6.21 11.02 -21.37
N PHE A 26 -5.60 10.11 -20.60
CA PHE A 26 -4.90 10.43 -19.37
C PHE A 26 -3.63 11.23 -19.66
N SER A 27 -3.16 12.02 -18.68
CA SER A 27 -1.97 12.88 -18.86
C SER A 27 -0.74 12.13 -19.38
N GLU A 28 -0.58 10.85 -19.06
CA GLU A 28 0.47 9.98 -19.57
C GLU A 28 -0.11 8.59 -19.90
N ASN A 29 0.44 7.93 -20.91
CA ASN A 29 0.12 6.53 -21.17
C ASN A 29 0.78 5.64 -20.11
N ILE A 30 0.00 5.01 -19.26
CA ILE A 30 0.49 4.23 -18.12
C ILE A 30 1.26 2.97 -18.55
N GLU A 31 0.91 2.39 -19.70
CA GLU A 31 1.59 1.20 -20.22
C GLU A 31 2.97 1.56 -20.79
N GLU A 32 3.12 2.76 -21.37
CA GLU A 32 4.39 3.25 -21.91
C GLU A 32 5.27 3.92 -20.83
N ASN A 33 4.66 4.58 -19.85
CA ASN A 33 5.32 5.26 -18.75
C ASN A 33 4.77 4.87 -17.36
N PRO A 34 5.01 3.61 -16.90
CA PRO A 34 4.60 3.14 -15.57
C PRO A 34 5.05 4.03 -14.41
N LYS A 35 6.19 4.72 -14.55
CA LYS A 35 6.78 5.58 -13.52
C LYS A 35 5.92 6.79 -13.20
N TYR A 36 4.98 7.14 -14.07
CA TYR A 36 4.04 8.23 -13.80
C TYR A 36 3.18 7.97 -12.54
N ILE A 37 2.88 6.70 -12.22
CA ILE A 37 2.16 6.36 -10.97
C ILE A 37 2.95 6.77 -9.74
N ILE A 38 4.28 6.67 -9.76
CA ILE A 38 5.13 7.08 -8.65
C ILE A 38 5.02 8.59 -8.46
N GLN A 39 5.08 9.36 -9.55
CA GLN A 39 4.93 10.82 -9.50
C GLN A 39 3.58 11.23 -8.93
N LEU A 40 2.49 10.57 -9.35
CA LEU A 40 1.15 10.82 -8.81
C LEU A 40 1.06 10.53 -7.31
N LEU A 41 1.68 9.45 -6.83
CA LEU A 41 1.72 9.11 -5.41
C LEU A 41 2.58 10.10 -4.60
N GLU A 42 3.70 10.56 -5.16
CA GLU A 42 4.56 11.58 -4.53
C GLU A 42 3.85 12.92 -4.42
N GLU A 43 3.19 13.38 -5.49
CA GLU A 43 2.36 14.58 -5.48
C GLU A 43 1.21 14.46 -4.47
N ALA A 44 0.54 13.31 -4.41
CA ALA A 44 -0.53 13.06 -3.45
C ALA A 44 -0.01 13.11 -2.00
N TYR A 45 1.19 12.57 -1.76
CA TYR A 45 1.85 12.64 -0.46
C TYR A 45 2.20 14.07 -0.05
N GLU A 46 2.81 14.85 -0.95
CA GLU A 46 3.20 16.25 -0.70
C GLU A 46 2.00 17.14 -0.40
N ASN A 47 0.91 16.97 -1.14
CA ASN A 47 -0.31 17.76 -0.98
C ASN A 47 -1.29 17.20 0.06
N ARG A 48 -1.03 15.99 0.60
CA ARG A 48 -1.92 15.25 1.50
C ARG A 48 -3.32 15.03 0.92
N GLU A 49 -3.37 14.71 -0.37
CA GLU A 49 -4.61 14.47 -1.11
C GLU A 49 -5.00 12.98 -1.03
N ALA A 50 -5.87 12.64 -0.08
CA ALA A 50 -6.27 11.25 0.20
C ALA A 50 -6.88 10.53 -1.01
N ASP A 51 -7.73 11.24 -1.75
CA ASP A 51 -8.39 10.71 -2.96
C ASP A 51 -7.37 10.43 -4.07
N ASP A 52 -6.32 11.26 -4.19
CA ASP A 52 -5.28 11.06 -5.20
C ASP A 52 -4.43 9.82 -4.90
N VAL A 53 -4.24 9.46 -3.62
CA VAL A 53 -3.63 8.17 -3.24
C VAL A 53 -4.49 7.01 -3.70
N ASP A 54 -5.80 7.04 -3.42
CA ASP A 54 -6.75 6.00 -3.85
C ASP A 54 -6.75 5.86 -5.39
N TYR A 55 -6.86 6.97 -6.10
CA TYR A 55 -6.88 6.99 -7.56
C TYR A 55 -5.57 6.49 -8.18
N ALA A 56 -4.42 6.94 -7.69
CA ALA A 56 -3.13 6.47 -8.21
C ALA A 56 -2.94 4.97 -7.94
N LEU A 57 -3.34 4.47 -6.76
CA LEU A 57 -3.28 3.05 -6.47
C LEU A 57 -4.23 2.23 -7.36
N PHE A 58 -5.47 2.70 -7.55
CA PHE A 58 -6.45 2.06 -8.43
C PHE A 58 -5.92 1.93 -9.86
N VAL A 59 -5.35 3.00 -10.43
CA VAL A 59 -4.76 2.97 -11.77
C VAL A 59 -3.57 2.01 -11.79
N GLY A 60 -2.69 2.07 -10.79
CA GLY A 60 -1.54 1.17 -10.67
C GLY A 60 -1.93 -0.32 -10.65
N PHE A 61 -2.99 -0.68 -9.93
CA PHE A 61 -3.56 -2.04 -9.95
C PHE A 61 -4.20 -2.38 -11.30
N THR A 62 -4.94 -1.45 -11.88
CA THR A 62 -5.66 -1.66 -13.13
C THR A 62 -4.71 -2.01 -14.27
N PHE A 63 -3.54 -1.37 -14.32
CA PHE A 63 -2.51 -1.62 -15.34
C PHE A 63 -1.41 -2.60 -14.89
N ASP A 64 -1.47 -3.08 -13.65
CA ASP A 64 -0.47 -3.97 -13.02
C ASP A 64 0.98 -3.47 -13.16
N VAL A 65 1.19 -2.19 -12.82
CA VAL A 65 2.45 -1.47 -13.06
C VAL A 65 3.33 -1.28 -11.83
N PHE A 66 2.98 -1.81 -10.66
CA PHE A 66 3.82 -1.67 -9.47
C PHE A 66 5.07 -2.54 -9.57
N THR A 67 6.22 -1.88 -9.62
CA THR A 67 7.57 -2.43 -9.55
C THR A 67 8.31 -1.89 -8.32
N GLU A 68 9.55 -2.33 -8.08
CA GLU A 68 10.36 -1.94 -6.92
C GLU A 68 10.51 -0.41 -6.76
N ASP A 69 10.52 0.35 -7.86
CA ASP A 69 10.69 1.82 -7.84
C ASP A 69 9.60 2.54 -7.00
N VAL A 70 8.44 1.94 -6.77
CA VAL A 70 7.34 2.54 -5.98
C VAL A 70 7.53 2.40 -4.46
N VAL A 71 8.43 1.51 -4.01
CA VAL A 71 8.55 1.14 -2.58
C VAL A 71 8.81 2.35 -1.70
N ALA A 72 9.70 3.25 -2.12
CA ALA A 72 10.09 4.42 -1.32
C ALA A 72 8.89 5.33 -0.97
N VAL A 73 7.99 5.60 -1.93
CA VAL A 73 6.80 6.43 -1.65
C VAL A 73 5.75 5.66 -0.85
N LEU A 74 5.59 4.35 -1.10
CA LEU A 74 4.69 3.49 -0.33
C LEU A 74 5.09 3.39 1.15
N CYS A 75 6.39 3.33 1.45
CA CYS A 75 6.90 3.34 2.82
C CYS A 75 6.53 4.64 3.56
N LYS A 76 6.46 5.78 2.87
CA LYS A 76 6.00 7.04 3.48
C LYS A 76 4.48 7.08 3.69
N LEU A 77 3.73 6.58 2.71
CA LEU A 77 2.27 6.55 2.75
C LEU A 77 1.74 5.57 3.80
N ILE A 78 2.33 4.38 3.96
CA ILE A 78 1.82 3.37 4.90
C ILE A 78 1.79 3.85 6.37
N GLU A 79 2.56 4.88 6.73
CA GLU A 79 2.55 5.46 8.09
C GLU A 79 1.74 6.76 8.20
N SER A 80 1.15 7.22 7.09
CA SER A 80 0.47 8.51 7.01
C SER A 80 -0.99 8.40 7.46
N SER A 81 -1.42 9.22 8.42
CA SER A 81 -2.77 9.11 9.01
C SER A 81 -3.88 9.85 8.25
N TRP A 82 -3.56 10.53 7.14
CA TRP A 82 -4.48 11.41 6.42
C TRP A 82 -5.20 10.75 5.24
N HIS A 83 -4.93 9.48 4.94
CA HIS A 83 -5.64 8.68 3.92
C HIS A 83 -6.08 7.32 4.49
N TYR A 84 -6.67 6.47 3.65
CA TYR A 84 -7.36 5.23 4.07
C TYR A 84 -6.89 3.98 3.32
N GLN A 85 -5.68 4.02 2.75
CA GLN A 85 -5.18 3.06 1.75
C GLN A 85 -4.14 2.08 2.31
N HIS A 86 -3.93 2.09 3.63
CA HIS A 86 -2.87 1.36 4.33
C HIS A 86 -2.87 -0.13 4.01
N GLU A 87 -4.05 -0.74 3.92
CA GLU A 87 -4.19 -2.14 3.60
C GLU A 87 -3.80 -2.49 2.15
N ASN A 88 -4.13 -1.62 1.19
CA ASN A 88 -3.73 -1.77 -0.20
C ASN A 88 -2.21 -1.59 -0.33
N ILE A 89 -1.64 -0.62 0.39
CA ILE A 89 -0.19 -0.39 0.41
C ILE A 89 0.54 -1.60 1.02
N ALA A 90 0.08 -2.13 2.15
CA ALA A 90 0.65 -3.33 2.76
C ALA A 90 0.62 -4.53 1.80
N MET A 91 -0.46 -4.69 1.03
CA MET A 91 -0.58 -5.73 0.00
C MET A 91 0.43 -5.55 -1.14
N ILE A 92 0.66 -4.31 -1.62
CA ILE A 92 1.68 -4.05 -2.66
C ILE A 92 3.08 -4.35 -2.13
N LEU A 93 3.40 -3.88 -0.92
CA LEU A 93 4.71 -4.13 -0.29
C LEU A 93 4.95 -5.63 -0.04
N GLN A 94 3.93 -6.38 0.37
CA GLN A 94 3.98 -7.85 0.46
C GLN A 94 4.31 -8.49 -0.88
N ARG A 95 3.68 -8.02 -1.97
CA ARG A 95 3.91 -8.54 -3.32
C ARG A 95 5.33 -8.29 -3.80
N LEU A 96 5.85 -7.08 -3.57
CA LEU A 96 7.19 -6.65 -3.97
C LEU A 96 8.29 -7.28 -3.10
N LYS A 97 7.99 -7.61 -1.84
CA LYS A 97 8.92 -8.24 -0.89
C LYS A 97 10.20 -7.43 -0.66
N SER A 98 10.13 -6.11 -0.78
CA SER A 98 11.29 -5.25 -0.60
C SER A 98 11.75 -5.22 0.85
N PRO A 99 13.03 -5.54 1.15
CA PRO A 99 13.58 -5.41 2.50
C PRO A 99 13.51 -3.99 3.05
N GLU A 100 13.52 -2.95 2.21
CA GLU A 100 13.40 -1.55 2.62
C GLU A 100 12.08 -1.28 3.38
N SER A 101 11.03 -2.05 3.08
CA SER A 101 9.72 -1.90 3.70
C SER A 101 9.61 -2.49 5.11
N ILE A 102 10.55 -3.34 5.54
CA ILE A 102 10.52 -4.05 6.83
C ILE A 102 10.28 -3.11 8.03
N PRO A 103 11.08 -2.04 8.24
CA PRO A 103 10.87 -1.17 9.39
C PRO A 103 9.52 -0.45 9.37
N TYR A 104 8.98 -0.13 8.18
CA TYR A 104 7.69 0.54 8.02
C TYR A 104 6.52 -0.41 8.27
N LEU A 105 6.57 -1.64 7.73
CA LEU A 105 5.57 -2.68 7.99
C LEU A 105 5.50 -3.04 9.48
N TYR A 106 6.66 -3.14 10.14
CA TYR A 106 6.72 -3.40 11.58
C TYR A 106 6.04 -2.29 12.40
N ARG A 107 6.39 -1.02 12.14
CA ARG A 107 5.78 0.11 12.86
C ARG A 107 4.28 0.21 12.57
N THR A 108 3.88 0.06 11.31
CA THR A 108 2.46 0.08 10.89
C THR A 108 1.65 -1.01 11.58
N ALA A 109 2.21 -2.21 11.77
CA ALA A 109 1.52 -3.30 12.47
C ALA A 109 1.16 -2.96 13.93
N LEU A 110 1.80 -1.95 14.52
CA LEU A 110 1.56 -1.48 15.89
C LEU A 110 0.78 -0.15 15.93
N MET A 111 0.57 0.49 14.78
CA MET A 111 -0.16 1.75 14.70
C MET A 111 -1.67 1.54 14.82
N LYS A 112 -2.35 2.58 15.32
CA LYS A 112 -3.81 2.70 15.30
C LYS A 112 -4.18 3.95 14.49
N PHE A 113 -4.95 3.75 13.43
CA PHE A 113 -5.53 4.84 12.67
C PHE A 113 -6.98 5.02 13.09
N ASN A 114 -7.43 6.27 13.30
CA ASN A 114 -8.77 6.57 13.81
C ASN A 114 -9.90 5.89 13.00
N TYR A 115 -9.70 5.74 11.69
CA TYR A 115 -10.70 5.09 10.81
C TYR A 115 -10.79 3.57 11.01
N LEU A 116 -9.84 2.97 11.74
CA LEU A 116 -9.79 1.56 12.11
C LEU A 116 -10.09 1.33 13.60
N ASP A 117 -10.56 2.33 14.35
CA ASP A 117 -10.80 2.19 15.80
C ASP A 117 -11.81 1.08 16.14
N PHE A 118 -12.70 0.74 15.20
CA PHE A 118 -13.70 -0.32 15.33
C PHE A 118 -13.27 -1.64 14.65
N ASP A 119 -12.05 -1.73 14.12
CA ASP A 119 -11.53 -2.95 13.51
C ASP A 119 -11.05 -3.93 14.58
N GLU A 120 -11.94 -4.79 15.04
CA GLU A 120 -11.60 -5.88 15.97
C GLU A 120 -10.72 -6.96 15.31
N SER A 121 -10.64 -7.01 13.98
CA SER A 121 -9.87 -8.01 13.25
C SER A 121 -8.39 -7.66 13.10
N TYR A 122 -8.02 -6.40 13.36
CA TYR A 122 -6.66 -5.88 13.15
C TYR A 122 -6.14 -6.19 11.73
N ALA A 123 -6.98 -6.05 10.71
CA ALA A 123 -6.71 -6.48 9.34
C ALA A 123 -5.43 -5.87 8.78
N LEU A 124 -5.20 -4.57 9.02
CA LEU A 124 -3.97 -3.90 8.63
C LEU A 124 -2.73 -4.51 9.29
N ALA A 125 -2.78 -4.75 10.60
CA ALA A 125 -1.65 -5.34 11.32
C ALA A 125 -1.36 -6.76 10.82
N VAL A 126 -2.41 -7.57 10.59
CA VAL A 126 -2.28 -8.90 9.98
C VAL A 126 -1.63 -8.81 8.62
N LYS A 127 -2.07 -7.90 7.72
CA LYS A 127 -1.43 -7.72 6.41
C LYS A 127 0.05 -7.36 6.52
N CYS A 128 0.42 -6.48 7.45
CA CYS A 128 1.82 -6.14 7.70
C CYS A 128 2.65 -7.34 8.20
N ILE A 129 2.10 -8.14 9.12
CA ILE A 129 2.73 -9.36 9.62
C ILE A 129 2.96 -10.38 8.50
N TRP A 130 1.98 -10.56 7.63
CA TRP A 130 2.10 -11.46 6.48
C TRP A 130 3.11 -10.95 5.45
N ALA A 131 3.16 -9.63 5.22
CA ALA A 131 4.21 -9.01 4.40
C ALA A 131 5.62 -9.29 4.95
N LEU A 132 5.83 -9.11 6.25
CA LEU A 132 7.10 -9.43 6.92
C LEU A 132 7.47 -10.92 6.78
N GLY A 133 6.49 -11.81 6.91
CA GLY A 133 6.67 -13.25 6.73
C GLY A 133 7.00 -13.65 5.29
N ASP A 134 6.48 -12.93 4.29
CA ASP A 134 6.76 -13.16 2.87
C ASP A 134 8.12 -12.58 2.43
N ILE A 135 8.58 -11.49 3.06
CA ILE A 135 9.93 -10.93 2.86
C ILE A 135 11.01 -11.89 3.39
N ASN A 136 10.77 -12.51 4.55
CA ASN A 136 11.56 -13.61 5.12
C ASN A 136 13.10 -13.40 5.17
N THR A 137 13.55 -12.18 5.45
CA THR A 137 14.96 -11.91 5.75
C THR A 137 15.24 -12.13 7.24
N ILE A 138 16.52 -12.10 7.65
CA ILE A 138 16.89 -12.13 9.07
C ILE A 138 16.21 -10.98 9.82
N GLU A 139 16.28 -9.77 9.25
CA GLU A 139 15.66 -8.58 9.84
C GLU A 139 14.13 -8.70 9.94
N SER A 140 13.45 -9.22 8.90
CA SER A 140 11.99 -9.38 8.98
C SER A 140 11.58 -10.42 10.03
N ARG A 141 12.37 -11.49 10.20
CA ARG A 141 12.18 -12.48 11.27
C ARG A 141 12.41 -11.88 12.66
N GLU A 142 13.39 -11.01 12.84
CA GLU A 142 13.58 -10.27 14.11
C GLU A 142 12.36 -9.40 14.44
N LYS A 143 11.78 -8.71 13.45
CA LYS A 143 10.55 -7.93 13.66
C LYS A 143 9.35 -8.83 14.01
N LEU A 144 9.23 -9.99 13.39
CA LEU A 144 8.20 -10.97 13.74
C LEU A 144 8.37 -11.51 15.17
N GLN A 145 9.60 -11.73 15.64
CA GLN A 145 9.85 -12.13 17.03
C GLN A 145 9.39 -11.08 18.03
N LEU A 146 9.59 -9.79 17.73
CA LEU A 146 9.07 -8.70 18.55
C LEU A 146 7.54 -8.66 18.55
N LEU A 147 6.90 -8.81 17.38
CA LEU A 147 5.44 -8.86 17.26
C LEU A 147 4.83 -10.08 17.97
N ALA A 148 5.55 -11.20 18.02
CA ALA A 148 5.16 -12.40 18.76
C ALA A 148 5.20 -12.22 20.29
N GLN A 149 5.66 -11.08 20.79
CA GLN A 149 5.60 -10.70 22.21
C GLN A 149 4.50 -9.66 22.49
N SER A 150 3.66 -9.32 21.50
CA SER A 150 2.59 -8.34 21.67
C SER A 150 1.52 -8.79 22.68
N GLU A 151 1.03 -7.86 23.50
CA GLU A 151 -0.13 -8.07 24.36
C GLU A 151 -1.42 -8.27 23.55
N ASN A 152 -1.44 -7.80 22.29
CA ASN A 152 -2.56 -8.04 21.39
C ASN A 152 -2.51 -9.46 20.83
N ASP A 153 -3.52 -10.26 21.16
CA ASP A 153 -3.61 -11.68 20.79
C ASP A 153 -3.60 -11.91 19.26
N VAL A 154 -4.23 -11.04 18.48
CA VAL A 154 -4.29 -11.15 17.02
C VAL A 154 -2.90 -10.93 16.41
N ILE A 155 -2.20 -9.89 16.84
CA ILE A 155 -0.82 -9.59 16.41
C ILE A 155 0.11 -10.74 16.81
N ARG A 156 0.06 -11.13 18.09
CA ARG A 156 0.91 -12.19 18.64
C ARG A 156 0.74 -13.51 17.89
N SER A 157 -0.51 -13.97 17.74
CA SER A 157 -0.82 -15.24 17.08
C SER A 157 -0.40 -15.26 15.62
N ASN A 158 -0.66 -14.18 14.87
CA ASN A 158 -0.25 -14.10 13.46
C ASN A 158 1.28 -14.04 13.31
N ALA A 159 1.98 -13.32 14.19
CA ALA A 159 3.43 -13.25 14.14
C ALA A 159 4.08 -14.61 14.47
N THR A 160 3.60 -15.31 15.51
CA THR A 160 4.04 -16.68 15.82
C THR A 160 3.82 -17.63 14.65
N LYS A 161 2.65 -17.54 13.99
CA LYS A 161 2.34 -18.35 12.81
C LYS A 161 3.35 -18.13 11.67
N GLN A 162 3.73 -16.87 11.39
CA GLN A 162 4.70 -16.56 10.34
C GLN A 162 6.12 -17.05 10.68
N LEU A 163 6.51 -17.06 11.95
CA LEU A 163 7.83 -17.59 12.36
C LEU A 163 7.97 -19.10 12.13
N THR A 164 6.87 -19.84 12.20
CA THR A 164 6.81 -21.31 12.02
C THR A 164 6.55 -21.77 10.59
N ARG A 165 6.37 -20.83 9.65
CA ARG A 165 6.15 -21.11 8.23
C ARG A 165 7.48 -21.25 7.49
#